data_AF-A0A941DP16-F1
#
_entry.id   AF-A0A941DP16-F1
#
_cell.length_a   1.000
_cell.length_b   1.000
_cell.length_c   1.000
_cell.angle_alpha   90.00
_cell.angle_beta   90.00
_cell.angle_gamma   90.00
#
_symmetry.space_group_name_H-M   'P 1'
#
loop_
_entity.id
_entity.type
_entity.pdbx_description
1 polymer ?
#
loop_
_entity_poly.entity_id
_entity_poly.type
_entity_poly.pdbx_seq_one_letter_code
_entity_poly.pdbx_strand_id
1 'polypeptide(L)' 'MVKAEIYEWLVRVKDLLPGGRVLVCRDSAPFNSTAKALTWTCTADSSSGMTIKIGWKSKNPDGSFND' A
#
# COMPACT_ATOMS: atom_id res chain seq x y z
N MET A 1 2.99 22.81 4.67
CA MET A 1 1.88 22.56 3.72
C MET A 1 1.72 21.09 3.36
N VAL A 2 2.70 20.44 2.69
CA VAL A 2 2.59 19.05 2.17
C VAL A 2 2.12 18.00 3.20
N LYS A 3 2.49 18.15 4.48
CA LYS A 3 2.07 17.20 5.53
C LYS A 3 0.55 17.19 5.79
N ALA A 4 -0.11 18.35 5.68
CA ALA A 4 -1.55 18.45 5.94
C ALA A 4 -2.36 17.82 4.80
N GLU A 5 -1.93 18.02 3.54
CA GLU A 5 -2.57 17.45 2.36
C GLU A 5 -2.48 15.91 2.34
N ILE A 6 -1.30 15.36 2.69
CA ILE A 6 -1.12 13.90 2.81
C ILE A 6 -2.01 13.35 3.93
N TYR A 7 -2.10 14.05 5.06
CA TYR A 7 -2.96 13.64 6.17
C TYR A 7 -4.45 13.63 5.77
N GLU A 8 -4.94 14.70 5.16
CA GLU A 8 -6.33 14.80 4.69
C GLU A 8 -6.65 13.70 3.67
N TRP A 9 -5.73 13.43 2.76
CA TRP A 9 -5.87 12.33 1.82
C TRP A 9 -5.94 10.96 2.52
N LEU A 10 -5.07 10.70 3.50
CA LEU A 10 -5.10 9.46 4.28
C LEU A 10 -6.42 9.29 5.06
N VAL A 11 -7.00 10.38 5.57
CA VAL A 11 -8.32 10.35 6.23
C VAL A 11 -9.40 9.95 5.22
N ARG A 12 -9.46 10.58 4.05
CA ARG A 12 -10.44 10.22 3.00
C ARG A 12 -10.29 8.78 2.53
N VAL A 13 -9.05 8.32 2.38
CA VAL A 13 -8.73 6.93 2.04
C VAL A 13 -9.29 5.97 3.07
N LYS A 14 -9.14 6.26 4.37
CA LYS A 14 -9.69 5.43 5.45
C LYS A 14 -11.22 5.36 5.40
N ASP A 15 -11.88 6.49 5.13
CA ASP A 15 -13.34 6.55 5.08
C ASP A 15 -13.91 5.85 3.85
N LEU A 16 -13.25 5.95 2.70
CA LEU A 16 -13.72 5.40 1.42
C LEU A 16 -13.30 3.94 1.21
N LEU A 17 -12.21 3.48 1.83
CA LEU A 17 -11.66 2.13 1.69
C LEU A 17 -11.61 1.41 3.04
N PRO A 18 -12.76 1.08 3.65
CA PRO A 18 -12.81 0.41 4.94
C PRO A 18 -12.08 -0.94 4.89
N GLY A 19 -11.26 -1.21 5.91
CA GLY A 19 -10.42 -2.42 5.98
C GLY A 19 -9.23 -2.43 5.00
N GLY A 20 -9.07 -1.39 4.19
CA GLY A 20 -7.92 -1.22 3.30
C GLY A 20 -6.69 -0.73 4.06
N ARG A 21 -5.51 -1.13 3.57
CA ARG A 21 -4.21 -0.58 3.95
C ARG A 21 -3.72 0.30 2.82
N VAL A 22 -3.15 1.46 3.18
CA VAL A 22 -2.45 2.34 2.25
C VAL A 22 -1.06 2.67 2.75
N LEU A 23 -0.09 2.68 1.84
CA LEU A 23 1.29 3.05 2.10
C LEU A 23 1.79 3.93 0.94
N VAL A 24 2.27 5.12 1.26
CA VAL A 24 2.93 6.03 0.32
C VAL A 24 4.42 6.00 0.60
N CYS A 25 5.21 5.58 -0.37
CA CYS A 25 6.66 5.41 -0.20
C CYS A 25 7.40 5.55 -1.53
N ARG A 26 8.72 5.76 -1.46
CA ARG A 26 9.59 5.54 -2.62
C ARG A 26 9.88 4.05 -2.73
N ASP A 27 9.76 3.49 -3.94
CA ASP A 27 10.01 2.07 -4.16
C ASP A 27 10.68 1.84 -5.53
N SER A 28 11.76 1.05 -5.57
CA SER A 28 12.40 0.59 -6.80
C SER A 28 11.98 -0.82 -7.22
N ALA A 29 11.38 -1.61 -6.33
CA ALA A 29 11.03 -3.01 -6.60
C ALA A 29 9.66 -3.42 -6.03
N PRO A 30 8.55 -2.79 -6.47
CA PRO A 30 7.21 -3.06 -5.93
C PRO A 30 6.67 -4.46 -6.26
N PHE A 31 7.19 -5.11 -7.31
CA PHE A 31 6.80 -6.45 -7.73
C PHE A 31 7.96 -7.44 -7.56
N ASN A 32 7.71 -8.53 -6.84
CA ASN A 32 8.64 -9.65 -6.72
C ASN A 32 8.33 -10.67 -7.82
N SER A 33 9.22 -10.78 -8.80
CA SER A 33 9.06 -11.68 -9.95
C SER A 33 9.10 -13.16 -9.58
N THR A 34 9.91 -13.55 -8.57
CA THR A 34 9.99 -14.92 -8.08
C THR A 34 8.69 -15.35 -7.40
N ALA A 35 8.15 -14.51 -6.52
CA ALA A 35 6.89 -14.77 -5.81
C ALA A 35 5.65 -14.49 -6.69
N LYS A 36 5.83 -13.87 -7.86
CA LYS A 36 4.76 -13.37 -8.74
C LYS A 36 3.73 -12.52 -8.00
N ALA A 37 4.19 -11.71 -7.05
CA ALA A 37 3.34 -10.96 -6.14
C ALA A 37 3.89 -9.56 -5.87
N LEU A 38 2.98 -8.64 -5.55
CA LEU A 38 3.33 -7.33 -5.02
C LEU A 38 3.82 -7.46 -3.58
N THR A 39 4.78 -6.63 -3.19
CA THR A 39 5.32 -6.59 -1.83
C THR A 39 4.88 -5.33 -1.10
N TRP A 40 4.67 -5.42 0.21
CA TRP A 40 4.34 -4.25 1.02
C TRP A 40 5.57 -3.45 1.45
N THR A 41 6.68 -4.13 1.77
CA THR A 41 7.95 -3.48 2.10
C THR A 41 8.40 -2.58 0.96
N CYS A 42 8.81 -1.35 1.27
CA CYS A 42 9.35 -0.44 0.27
C CYS A 42 10.87 -0.43 0.36
N THR A 43 11.52 -0.51 -0.80
CA THR A 43 12.97 -0.38 -0.91
C THR A 43 13.27 0.87 -1.73
N ALA A 44 14.03 1.80 -1.15
CA ALA A 44 14.35 3.07 -1.81
C ALA A 44 15.84 3.12 -2.19
N ASP A 45 16.11 3.50 -3.42
CA ASP A 45 17.41 3.85 -3.97
C ASP A 45 17.32 5.13 -4.82
N SER A 46 18.40 5.51 -5.49
CA SER A 46 18.48 6.73 -6.29
C SER A 46 17.54 6.75 -7.50
N SER A 47 17.04 5.60 -7.94
CA SER A 47 16.11 5.45 -9.06
C SER A 47 14.64 5.33 -8.63
N SER A 48 14.37 5.19 -7.33
CA SER A 48 13.03 4.93 -6.83
C SER A 48 12.06 6.10 -7.07
N GLY A 49 10.97 5.79 -7.79
CA GLY A 49 9.82 6.67 -7.96
C GLY A 49 8.93 6.71 -6.73
N MET A 50 8.05 7.71 -6.64
CA MET A 50 7.00 7.74 -5.63
C MET A 50 5.91 6.74 -5.99
N THR A 51 5.55 5.87 -5.05
CA THR A 51 4.56 4.80 -5.22
C THR A 51 3.47 4.93 -4.17
N ILE A 52 2.23 4.70 -4.60
CA ILE A 52 1.07 4.57 -3.73
C ILE A 52 0.62 3.10 -3.77
N LYS A 53 0.77 2.39 -2.66
CA LYS A 53 0.32 0.99 -2.51
C LYS A 53 -1.02 0.96 -1.78
N ILE A 54 -2.00 0.28 -2.36
CA ILE A 54 -3.35 0.13 -1.81
C ILE A 54 -3.72 -1.35 -1.89
N GLY A 55 -4.29 -1.91 -0.82
CA GLY A 55 -4.77 -3.28 -0.83
C GLY A 55 -5.57 -3.63 0.42
N TRP A 56 -6.21 -4.79 0.37
CA TRP A 56 -6.99 -5.35 1.48
C TRP A 56 -6.34 -6.65 1.95
N LYS A 57 -6.62 -7.05 3.20
CA LYS A 57 -6.33 -8.42 3.61
C LYS A 57 -7.10 -9.39 2.71
N SER A 58 -6.40 -10.40 2.20
CA SER A 58 -7.06 -11.48 1.47
C SER A 58 -8.09 -12.13 2.40
N LYS A 59 -9.32 -12.26 1.89
CA LYS A 59 -10.39 -12.96 2.57
C LYS A 59 -10.41 -14.39 2.08
N ASN A 60 -10.46 -15.34 3.00
CA ASN A 60 -10.70 -16.74 2.67
C ASN A 60 -12.12 -16.91 2.12
N PRO A 61 -12.41 -18.00 1.38
CA PRO A 61 -13.75 -18.27 0.86
C PRO A 61 -14.84 -18.33 1.95
N ASP A 62 -14.45 -18.67 3.18
CA ASP A 62 -15.31 -18.72 4.36
C ASP A 62 -15.54 -17.36 5.05
N GLY A 63 -14.87 -16.31 4.56
CA GLY A 63 -14.99 -14.97 5.08
C GLY A 63 -14.01 -14.59 6.21
N SER A 64 -13.12 -15.49 6.61
CA SER A 64 -12.00 -15.15 7.51
C SER A 64 -10.91 -14.36 6.78
N PHE A 65 -10.05 -13.63 7.51
CA PHE A 65 -8.90 -12.95 6.92
C PHE A 65 -7.64 -13.79 7.12
N ASN A 66 -6.74 -13.78 6.14
CA ASN A 66 -5.39 -14.32 6.35
C ASN A 66 -4.61 -13.35 7.24
N ASP A 67 -4.22 -13.81 8.42
CA ASP A 67 -3.42 -13.06 9.39
C ASP A 67 -1.92 -13.08 9.06
#